data_AF-A0A5E4DJH5-F1
#
_entry.id   AF-A0A5E4DJH5-F1
#
_cell.length_a   1.000
_cell.length_b   1.000
_cell.length_c   1.000
_cell.angle_alpha   90.00
_cell.angle_beta   90.00
_cell.angle_gamma   90.00
#
_symmetry.space_group_name_H-M   'P 1'
#
loop_
_entity.id
_entity.type
_entity.pdbx_description
1 polymer ?
#
loop_
_entity_poly.entity_id
_entity_poly.type
_entity_poly.pdbx_seq_one_letter_code
_entity_poly.pdbx_strand_id
1 'polypeptide(L)'
;MIVISTPNSEFNPLFPTVTLRDADHKFEWNRMEFQTWALQVANRYHYSVEFTGVGEPPAGAEHVGYCTQIGVFQKNSGKVYKTSYPSLQQEKMLKFVLVGEVLILVERLRLRQQRMLREQKDLCNDPDNTDSSGPPQVLLGAVFTEAEEARIENSPKPFCEGDKFFVPLQRLLAYPKVHRLRVTEERMRSLIADSVQLSSDGSAVMDDLYKSWDYQFEDY
;
A
#
# COMPACT_ATOMS: atom_id res chain seq x y z
N MET A 1 -10.26 10.94 -24.85
CA MET A 1 -10.68 10.67 -23.48
C MET A 1 -9.77 11.45 -22.56
N ILE A 2 -10.32 12.20 -21.62
CA ILE A 2 -9.56 12.91 -20.59
C ILE A 2 -10.07 12.39 -19.25
N VAL A 3 -9.18 12.03 -18.34
CA VAL A 3 -9.52 11.58 -16.99
C VAL A 3 -8.92 12.57 -16.02
N ILE A 4 -9.76 13.15 -15.17
CA ILE A 4 -9.34 14.08 -14.12
C ILE A 4 -9.72 13.46 -12.79
N SER A 5 -8.74 13.30 -11.91
CA SER A 5 -8.94 12.85 -10.53
C SER A 5 -8.57 13.98 -9.57
N THR A 6 -9.31 14.11 -8.49
CA THR A 6 -9.01 15.05 -7.39
C THR A 6 -9.49 14.45 -6.07
N PRO A 7 -8.88 14.80 -4.92
CA PRO A 7 -9.45 14.45 -3.62
C PRO A 7 -10.90 14.92 -3.49
N ASN A 8 -11.71 14.14 -2.76
CA ASN A 8 -13.04 14.54 -2.30
C ASN A 8 -12.94 15.00 -0.85
N SER A 9 -13.15 16.29 -0.59
CA SER A 9 -13.02 16.85 0.77
C SER A 9 -14.06 16.31 1.75
N GLU A 10 -15.23 15.83 1.27
CA GLU A 10 -16.26 15.20 2.10
C GLU A 10 -15.77 13.92 2.79
N PHE A 11 -14.72 13.27 2.25
CA PHE A 11 -14.15 12.05 2.82
C PHE A 11 -13.11 12.35 3.92
N ASN A 12 -12.58 13.58 3.99
CA ASN A 12 -11.50 13.94 4.90
C ASN A 12 -11.80 13.67 6.39
N PRO A 13 -13.03 13.89 6.89
CA PRO A 13 -13.37 13.59 8.29
C PRO A 13 -13.18 12.13 8.71
N LEU A 14 -13.07 11.20 7.75
CA LEU A 14 -12.81 9.78 8.05
C LEU A 14 -11.35 9.50 8.36
N PHE A 15 -10.45 10.45 8.13
CA PHE A 15 -9.05 10.34 8.50
C PHE A 15 -8.81 10.98 9.87
N PRO A 16 -7.94 10.40 10.70
CA PRO A 16 -7.81 10.79 12.10
C PRO A 16 -7.31 12.24 12.35
N THR A 17 -6.83 12.98 11.34
CA THR A 17 -6.14 14.27 11.58
C THR A 17 -5.98 15.22 10.38
N VAL A 18 -6.86 15.23 9.38
CA VAL A 18 -6.67 16.09 8.17
C VAL A 18 -7.86 17.00 7.87
N THR A 19 -7.58 18.29 7.71
CA THR A 19 -8.48 19.28 7.10
C THR A 19 -8.32 19.28 5.58
N LEU A 20 -7.07 19.43 5.12
CA LEU A 20 -6.60 19.06 3.78
C LEU A 20 -5.68 17.86 3.90
N ARG A 21 -5.67 16.98 2.90
CA ARG A 21 -4.86 15.75 2.93
C ARG A 21 -3.37 16.00 2.73
N ASP A 22 -3.03 17.14 2.13
CA ASP A 22 -1.66 17.55 1.87
C ASP A 22 -1.54 19.07 2.12
N ALA A 23 -0.42 19.49 2.71
CA ALA A 23 -0.16 20.90 3.00
C ALA A 23 0.06 21.74 1.72
N ASP A 24 0.47 21.11 0.62
CA ASP A 24 0.71 21.80 -0.64
C ASP A 24 -0.55 22.00 -1.49
N HIS A 25 -1.65 21.30 -1.18
CA HIS A 25 -2.93 21.46 -1.86
C HIS A 25 -3.46 22.89 -1.69
N LYS A 26 -3.80 23.53 -2.82
CA LYS A 26 -4.37 24.89 -2.80
C LYS A 26 -5.86 24.92 -2.53
N PHE A 27 -6.56 23.82 -2.80
CA PHE A 27 -7.98 23.60 -2.53
C PHE A 27 -8.28 22.10 -2.59
N GLU A 28 -9.37 21.68 -1.95
CA GLU A 28 -9.95 20.34 -2.13
C GLU A 28 -11.47 20.47 -2.27
N TRP A 29 -11.99 20.08 -3.43
CA TRP A 29 -13.42 20.19 -3.74
C TRP A 29 -14.24 19.09 -3.08
N ASN A 30 -15.46 19.45 -2.67
CA ASN A 30 -16.51 18.47 -2.42
C ASN A 30 -17.06 17.93 -3.76
N ARG A 31 -17.97 16.95 -3.72
CA ARG A 31 -18.52 16.34 -4.94
C ARG A 31 -19.32 17.32 -5.78
N MET A 32 -20.11 18.18 -5.14
CA MET A 32 -20.95 19.16 -5.84
C MET A 32 -20.10 20.20 -6.58
N GLU A 33 -19.05 20.71 -5.95
CA GLU A 33 -18.12 21.66 -6.56
C GLU A 33 -17.41 21.07 -7.78
N PHE A 34 -16.86 19.86 -7.64
CA PHE A 34 -16.20 19.16 -8.73
C PHE A 34 -17.18 18.85 -9.88
N GLN A 35 -18.37 18.34 -9.59
CA GLN A 35 -19.38 18.02 -10.59
C GLN A 35 -19.86 19.27 -11.33
N THR A 36 -20.11 20.37 -10.60
CA THR A 36 -20.54 21.63 -11.19
C THR A 36 -19.48 22.16 -12.16
N TRP A 37 -18.23 22.22 -11.71
CA TRP A 37 -17.11 22.64 -12.55
C TRP A 37 -16.95 21.73 -13.78
N ALA A 38 -16.98 20.42 -13.57
CA ALA A 38 -16.79 19.43 -14.64
C ALA A 38 -17.90 19.50 -15.69
N LEU A 39 -19.16 19.62 -15.28
CA LEU A 39 -20.31 19.78 -16.19
C LEU A 39 -20.20 21.06 -17.01
N GLN A 40 -19.77 22.18 -16.40
CA GLN A 40 -19.55 23.43 -17.12
C GLN A 40 -18.43 23.31 -18.17
N VAL A 41 -17.31 22.70 -17.81
CA VAL A 41 -16.19 22.43 -18.74
C VAL A 41 -16.65 21.51 -19.87
N ALA A 42 -17.35 20.41 -19.55
CA ALA A 42 -17.83 19.45 -20.53
C ALA A 42 -18.75 20.13 -21.57
N ASN A 43 -19.73 20.91 -21.11
CA ASN A 43 -20.64 21.65 -21.98
C ASN A 43 -19.91 22.68 -22.85
N ARG A 44 -18.97 23.44 -22.28
CA ARG A 44 -18.23 24.48 -23.00
C ARG A 44 -17.36 23.92 -24.13
N TYR A 45 -16.78 22.73 -23.94
CA TYR A 45 -15.83 22.15 -24.89
C TYR A 45 -16.38 20.96 -25.68
N HIS A 46 -17.69 20.72 -25.62
CA HIS A 46 -18.39 19.63 -26.32
C HIS A 46 -17.90 18.22 -25.94
N TYR A 47 -17.75 18.00 -24.63
CA TYR A 47 -17.55 16.69 -24.03
C TYR A 47 -18.82 16.28 -23.26
N SER A 48 -19.00 14.97 -23.09
CA SER A 48 -19.79 14.39 -22.01
C SER A 48 -18.85 14.05 -20.86
N VAL A 49 -19.37 14.02 -19.63
CA VAL A 49 -18.61 13.62 -18.44
C VAL A 49 -19.40 12.57 -17.65
N GLU A 50 -18.70 11.52 -17.26
CA GLU A 50 -19.18 10.51 -16.32
C GLU A 50 -18.39 10.63 -15.01
N PHE A 51 -19.08 10.52 -13.87
CA PHE A 51 -18.48 10.63 -12.56
C PHE A 51 -18.31 9.25 -11.92
N THR A 52 -17.11 8.99 -11.42
CA THR A 52 -16.75 7.77 -10.69
C THR A 52 -15.71 8.13 -9.61
N GLY A 53 -15.08 7.13 -8.99
CA GLY A 53 -14.04 7.36 -8.01
C GLY A 53 -13.35 6.09 -7.54
N VAL A 54 -12.39 6.25 -6.65
CA VAL A 54 -11.66 5.16 -6.00
C VAL A 54 -11.53 5.38 -4.50
N GLY A 55 -11.41 4.29 -3.76
CA GLY A 55 -11.40 4.28 -2.29
C GLY A 55 -12.82 4.40 -1.75
N GLU A 56 -13.52 3.27 -1.70
CA GLU A 56 -14.85 3.19 -1.10
C GLU A 56 -14.79 3.56 0.39
N PRO A 57 -15.82 4.22 0.92
CA PRO A 57 -15.90 4.49 2.35
C PRO A 57 -16.05 3.20 3.14
N PRO A 58 -15.61 3.17 4.41
CA PRO A 58 -15.91 2.06 5.30
C PRO A 58 -17.43 1.94 5.53
N ALA A 59 -17.86 0.76 5.96
CA ALA A 59 -19.26 0.49 6.24
C ALA A 59 -19.86 1.51 7.23
N GLY A 60 -21.02 2.06 6.89
CA GLY A 60 -21.71 3.10 7.67
C GLY A 60 -21.33 4.54 7.31
N ALA A 61 -20.36 4.76 6.42
CA ALA A 61 -19.96 6.08 5.94
C ALA A 61 -20.25 6.28 4.43
N GLU A 62 -21.14 5.50 3.83
CA GLU A 62 -21.40 5.49 2.38
C GLU A 62 -21.81 6.86 1.81
N HIS A 63 -22.41 7.70 2.67
CA HIS A 63 -22.89 9.03 2.31
C HIS A 63 -21.79 9.98 1.81
N VAL A 64 -20.52 9.81 2.22
CA VAL A 64 -19.41 10.71 1.80
C VAL A 64 -18.91 10.44 0.38
N GLY A 65 -19.26 9.29 -0.20
CA GLY A 65 -18.79 8.86 -1.52
C GLY A 65 -17.33 8.39 -1.54
N TYR A 66 -16.71 8.38 -2.73
CA TYR A 66 -15.33 7.93 -2.90
C TYR A 66 -14.31 8.88 -2.28
N CYS A 67 -13.20 8.32 -1.81
CA CYS A 67 -12.03 9.05 -1.30
C CYS A 67 -11.41 9.96 -2.37
N THR A 68 -11.25 9.44 -3.60
CA THR A 68 -10.84 10.22 -4.77
C THR A 68 -11.98 10.21 -5.76
N GLN A 69 -12.39 11.40 -6.22
CA GLN A 69 -13.42 11.58 -7.24
C GLN A 69 -12.77 11.73 -8.62
N ILE A 70 -13.44 11.19 -9.64
CA ILE A 70 -12.92 11.09 -11.01
C ILE A 70 -14.00 11.55 -11.99
N GLY A 71 -13.64 12.43 -12.91
CA GLY A 71 -14.44 12.83 -14.07
C GLY A 71 -13.82 12.25 -15.33
N VAL A 72 -14.58 11.41 -16.05
CA VAL A 72 -14.18 10.82 -17.33
C VAL A 72 -14.85 11.59 -18.45
N PHE A 73 -14.08 12.42 -19.15
CA PHE A 73 -14.55 13.27 -20.23
C PHE A 73 -14.36 12.58 -21.58
N GLN A 74 -15.46 12.45 -22.33
CA GLN A 74 -15.48 11.86 -23.68
C GLN A 74 -15.98 12.90 -24.69
N LYS A 75 -15.26 13.05 -25.81
CA LYS A 75 -15.61 14.05 -26.81
C LYS A 75 -16.84 13.58 -27.59
N ASN A 76 -17.89 14.38 -27.67
CA ASN A 76 -19.19 13.97 -28.22
C ASN A 76 -19.13 13.54 -29.71
N SER A 77 -18.14 14.04 -30.46
CA SER A 77 -17.97 13.77 -31.90
C SER A 77 -16.56 13.30 -32.27
N GLY A 78 -15.74 12.93 -31.29
CA GLY A 78 -14.37 12.48 -31.52
C GLY A 78 -14.30 11.02 -31.92
N LYS A 79 -13.37 10.66 -32.84
CA LYS A 79 -12.95 9.26 -33.00
C LYS A 79 -12.48 8.73 -31.64
N VAL A 80 -13.15 7.69 -31.14
CA VAL A 80 -12.74 7.02 -29.91
C VAL A 80 -11.52 6.17 -30.22
N TYR A 81 -10.34 6.66 -29.87
CA TYR A 81 -9.13 5.85 -29.91
C TYR A 81 -9.14 4.91 -28.70
N LYS A 82 -9.31 3.61 -28.95
CA LYS A 82 -9.22 2.59 -27.90
C LYS A 82 -7.75 2.35 -27.57
N THR A 83 -7.30 2.86 -26.44
CA THR A 83 -6.00 2.50 -25.85
C THR A 83 -6.25 1.41 -24.81
N SER A 84 -5.49 0.31 -24.90
CA SER A 84 -5.42 -0.68 -23.83
C SER A 84 -4.35 -0.22 -22.85
N TYR A 85 -4.78 0.23 -21.67
CA TYR A 85 -3.84 0.49 -20.59
C TYR A 85 -3.38 -0.84 -19.98
N PRO A 86 -2.11 -0.95 -19.57
CA PRO A 86 -1.62 -2.11 -18.88
C PRO A 86 -2.45 -2.37 -17.63
N SER A 87 -3.10 -3.54 -17.55
CA SER A 87 -3.89 -3.95 -16.38
C SER A 87 -3.13 -5.00 -15.58
N LEU A 88 -3.54 -5.25 -14.33
CA LEU A 88 -3.01 -6.36 -13.52
C LEU A 88 -3.23 -7.74 -14.16
N GLN A 89 -4.04 -7.86 -15.21
CA GLN A 89 -4.17 -9.10 -15.98
C GLN A 89 -2.96 -9.34 -16.89
N GLN A 90 -2.22 -8.28 -17.25
CA GLN A 90 -0.99 -8.40 -18.01
C GLN A 90 0.14 -8.83 -17.07
N GLU A 91 0.82 -9.91 -17.44
CA GLU A 91 1.87 -10.51 -16.61
C GLU A 91 2.96 -9.52 -16.23
N LYS A 92 3.40 -8.67 -17.17
CA LYS A 92 4.42 -7.64 -16.92
C LYS A 92 4.00 -6.66 -15.81
N MET A 93 2.74 -6.24 -15.80
CA MET A 93 2.22 -5.33 -14.77
C MET A 93 2.01 -6.03 -13.44
N LEU A 94 1.45 -7.26 -13.48
CA LEU A 94 1.30 -8.07 -12.28
C LEU A 94 2.66 -8.29 -11.61
N LYS A 95 3.68 -8.65 -12.39
CA LYS A 95 5.06 -8.81 -11.92
C LYS A 95 5.58 -7.53 -11.29
N PHE A 96 5.47 -6.40 -11.99
CA PHE A 96 5.96 -5.11 -11.49
C PHE A 96 5.34 -4.74 -10.14
N VAL A 97 4.01 -4.86 -10.02
CA VAL A 97 3.29 -4.55 -8.78
C VAL A 97 3.63 -5.55 -7.68
N LEU A 98 3.65 -6.84 -7.99
CA LEU A 98 3.97 -7.90 -7.04
C LEU A 98 5.38 -7.73 -6.46
N VAL A 99 6.38 -7.52 -7.31
CA VAL A 99 7.77 -7.30 -6.89
C VAL A 99 7.88 -6.08 -5.98
N GLY A 100 7.25 -4.96 -6.36
CA GLY A 100 7.25 -3.75 -5.55
C GLY A 100 6.65 -3.96 -4.16
N GLU A 101 5.48 -4.59 -4.08
CA GLU A 101 4.81 -4.86 -2.80
C GLU A 101 5.58 -5.87 -1.94
N VAL A 102 6.19 -6.89 -2.55
CA VAL A 102 7.05 -7.86 -1.85
C VAL A 102 8.27 -7.16 -1.25
N LEU A 103 9.00 -6.35 -2.04
CA LEU A 103 10.20 -5.64 -1.56
C LEU A 103 9.88 -4.70 -0.39
N ILE A 104 8.82 -3.89 -0.52
CA ILE A 104 8.39 -2.97 0.54
C ILE A 104 8.01 -3.74 1.81
N LEU A 105 7.30 -4.86 1.66
CA LEU A 105 6.86 -5.67 2.79
C LEU A 105 8.02 -6.36 3.49
N VAL A 106 8.95 -6.96 2.74
CA VAL A 106 10.16 -7.60 3.28
C VAL A 106 10.99 -6.58 4.06
N GLU A 107 11.20 -5.39 3.50
CA GLU A 107 11.95 -4.33 4.16
C GLU A 107 11.27 -3.88 5.47
N ARG A 108 9.94 -3.72 5.49
CA ARG A 108 9.20 -3.39 6.73
C ARG A 108 9.33 -4.49 7.79
N LEU A 109 9.24 -5.75 7.38
CA LEU A 109 9.37 -6.89 8.29
C LEU A 109 10.79 -6.99 8.85
N ARG A 110 11.80 -6.74 8.02
CA ARG A 110 13.21 -6.70 8.40
C ARG A 110 13.48 -5.62 9.44
N LEU A 111 13.05 -4.38 9.19
CA LEU A 111 13.21 -3.28 10.12
C LEU A 111 12.50 -3.54 11.46
N ARG A 112 11.32 -4.17 11.42
CA ARG A 112 10.62 -4.61 12.63
C ARG A 112 11.42 -5.65 13.40
N GLN A 113 12.00 -6.64 12.71
CA GLN A 113 12.84 -7.66 13.33
C GLN A 113 14.08 -7.05 13.99
N GLN A 114 14.75 -6.11 13.32
CA GLN A 114 15.89 -5.39 13.90
C GLN A 114 15.52 -4.65 15.19
N ARG A 115 14.38 -3.94 15.21
CA ARG A 115 13.91 -3.25 16.42
C ARG A 115 13.66 -4.23 17.57
N MET A 116 12.95 -5.33 17.32
CA MET A 116 12.70 -6.35 18.35
C MET A 116 14.00 -6.93 18.91
N LEU A 117 15.00 -7.18 18.06
CA LEU A 117 16.31 -7.68 18.51
C LEU A 117 17.09 -6.65 19.34
N ARG A 118 16.99 -5.36 19.02
CA ARG A 118 17.59 -4.27 19.80
C ARG A 118 16.94 -4.13 21.16
N GLU A 119 15.61 -4.06 21.20
CA GLU A 119 14.83 -4.01 22.44
C GLU A 119 15.15 -5.20 23.36
N GLN A 120 15.23 -6.42 22.79
CA GLN A 120 15.60 -7.61 23.55
C GLN A 120 17.04 -7.53 24.10
N LYS A 121 17.97 -6.99 23.32
CA LYS A 121 19.36 -6.78 23.74
C LYS A 121 19.47 -5.73 24.85
N ASP A 122 18.71 -4.66 24.76
CA ASP A 122 18.69 -3.58 25.76
C ASP A 122 18.11 -4.08 27.09
N LEU A 123 17.03 -4.86 27.06
CA LEU A 123 16.46 -5.53 28.25
C LEU A 123 17.45 -6.50 28.92
N CYS A 124 18.32 -7.17 28.15
CA CYS A 124 19.37 -8.01 28.71
C CYS A 124 20.54 -7.21 29.32
N ASN A 125 20.78 -5.99 28.83
CA ASN A 125 21.89 -5.14 29.29
C ASN A 125 21.51 -4.28 30.49
N ASP A 126 20.24 -3.89 30.63
CA ASP A 126 19.75 -3.09 31.75
C ASP A 126 18.33 -3.52 32.17
N PRO A 127 18.19 -4.50 33.09
CA PRO A 127 16.89 -5.06 33.47
C PRO A 127 16.02 -4.12 34.32
N ASP A 128 16.57 -3.00 34.82
CA ASP A 128 15.85 -2.04 35.68
C ASP A 128 15.29 -0.85 34.88
N ASN A 129 15.63 -0.74 33.59
CA ASN A 129 15.13 0.30 32.69
C ASN A 129 13.72 -0.06 32.20
N THR A 130 12.76 -0.01 33.12
CA THR A 130 11.33 -0.21 32.83
C THR A 130 10.71 1.08 32.30
N ASP A 131 11.25 1.63 31.22
CA ASP A 131 10.52 2.67 30.51
C ASP A 131 9.39 1.96 29.75
N SER A 132 8.19 2.04 30.30
CA SER A 132 6.97 1.48 29.75
C SER A 132 6.59 2.25 28.48
N SER A 133 7.33 2.07 27.39
CA SER A 133 6.78 2.32 26.07
C SER A 133 5.69 1.27 25.86
N GLY A 134 4.43 1.70 25.89
CA GLY A 134 3.27 0.86 25.62
C GLY A 134 3.39 0.10 24.29
N PRO A 135 2.41 -0.78 23.96
CA PRO A 135 2.50 -1.67 22.81
C PRO A 135 2.90 -0.88 21.57
N PRO A 136 3.89 -1.38 20.78
CA PRO A 136 4.60 -0.58 19.81
C PRO A 136 3.60 0.08 18.87
N GLN A 137 3.48 1.41 18.99
CA GLN A 137 2.63 2.18 18.09
C GLN A 137 3.21 2.03 16.69
N VAL A 138 2.42 1.31 15.89
CA VAL A 138 2.46 1.10 14.44
C VAL A 138 3.18 2.23 13.71
N LEU A 139 4.49 2.07 13.46
CA LEU A 139 5.18 2.93 12.50
C LEU A 139 4.84 2.40 11.09
N LEU A 140 3.82 3.05 10.52
CA LEU A 140 3.10 2.87 9.25
C LEU A 140 1.76 2.11 9.34
N GLY A 141 0.73 2.90 9.65
CA GLY A 141 -0.67 2.53 9.86
C GLY A 141 -1.28 1.59 8.81
N ALA A 142 -1.41 0.33 9.18
CA ALA A 142 -2.48 -0.51 8.68
C ALA A 142 -3.17 -1.11 9.91
N VAL A 143 -4.34 -0.56 10.25
CA VAL A 143 -5.31 -1.28 11.09
C VAL A 143 -5.81 -2.42 10.22
N PHE A 144 -5.36 -3.63 10.51
CA PHE A 144 -5.85 -4.81 9.84
C PHE A 144 -7.25 -5.13 10.38
N THR A 145 -8.12 -5.64 9.50
CA THR A 145 -9.35 -6.27 9.99
C THR A 145 -9.02 -7.54 10.78
N GLU A 146 -9.90 -7.98 11.68
CA GLU A 146 -9.69 -9.21 12.46
C GLU A 146 -9.36 -10.42 11.57
N ALA A 147 -10.04 -10.53 10.41
CA ALA A 147 -9.78 -11.59 9.44
C ALA A 147 -8.39 -11.46 8.78
N GLU A 148 -7.90 -10.25 8.54
CA GLU A 148 -6.55 -10.02 8.04
C GLU A 148 -5.50 -10.35 9.10
N GLU A 149 -5.72 -9.95 10.35
CA GLU A 149 -4.86 -10.32 11.47
C GLU A 149 -4.78 -11.82 11.67
N ALA A 150 -5.92 -12.52 11.68
CA ALA A 150 -5.96 -13.97 11.83
C ALA A 150 -5.20 -14.69 10.70
N ARG A 151 -5.35 -14.26 9.44
CA ARG A 151 -4.58 -14.85 8.33
C ARG A 151 -3.08 -14.62 8.49
N ILE A 152 -2.71 -13.41 8.91
CA ILE A 152 -1.33 -13.06 9.17
C ILE A 152 -0.80 -13.96 10.31
N GLU A 153 -1.42 -13.99 11.47
CA GLU A 153 -0.93 -14.79 12.61
C GLU A 153 -0.83 -16.29 12.31
N ASN A 154 -1.75 -16.84 11.52
CA ASN A 154 -1.75 -18.24 11.11
C ASN A 154 -0.71 -18.58 10.02
N SER A 155 0.00 -17.59 9.47
CA SER A 155 1.05 -17.82 8.46
C SER A 155 2.44 -17.99 9.09
N PRO A 156 3.37 -18.70 8.42
CA PRO A 156 4.73 -18.90 8.93
C PRO A 156 5.42 -17.57 9.27
N LYS A 157 6.06 -17.50 10.44
CA LYS A 157 6.72 -16.27 10.89
C LYS A 157 8.05 -16.05 10.16
N PRO A 158 8.46 -14.80 9.89
CA PRO A 158 9.80 -14.51 9.46
C PRO A 158 10.83 -14.99 10.48
N PHE A 159 12.02 -15.37 10.01
CA PHE A 159 13.09 -15.88 10.86
C PHE A 159 14.46 -15.42 10.36
N CYS A 160 15.47 -15.57 11.21
CA CYS A 160 16.85 -15.24 10.87
C CYS A 160 17.71 -16.51 10.92
N GLU A 161 18.66 -16.63 9.99
CA GLU A 161 19.71 -17.64 10.03
C GLU A 161 21.05 -16.94 9.77
N GLY A 162 21.86 -16.80 10.84
CA GLY A 162 23.02 -15.91 10.82
C GLY A 162 22.62 -14.47 10.53
N ASP A 163 23.32 -13.83 9.60
CA ASP A 163 23.06 -12.44 9.18
C ASP A 163 21.97 -12.32 8.10
N LYS A 164 21.30 -13.43 7.75
CA LYS A 164 20.24 -13.45 6.74
C LYS A 164 18.85 -13.45 7.38
N PHE A 165 17.96 -12.67 6.79
CA PHE A 165 16.56 -12.57 7.15
C PHE A 165 15.69 -13.24 6.09
N PHE A 166 14.75 -14.08 6.53
CA PHE A 166 13.90 -14.88 5.66
C PHE A 166 12.43 -14.57 5.89
N VAL A 167 11.71 -14.32 4.80
CA VAL A 167 10.26 -14.10 4.81
C VAL A 167 9.59 -15.17 3.95
N PRO A 168 8.88 -16.13 4.55
CA PRO A 168 8.16 -17.17 3.81
C PRO A 168 7.18 -16.61 2.77
N LEU A 169 7.06 -17.23 1.60
CA LEU A 169 6.13 -16.77 0.57
C LEU A 169 4.67 -16.78 1.05
N GLN A 170 4.31 -17.78 1.86
CA GLN A 170 2.99 -17.86 2.50
C GLN A 170 2.72 -16.67 3.42
N ARG A 171 3.75 -16.18 4.12
CA ARG A 171 3.66 -14.97 4.94
C ARG A 171 3.36 -13.76 4.09
N LEU A 172 4.07 -13.59 2.97
CA LEU A 172 3.85 -12.48 2.04
C LEU A 172 2.42 -12.50 1.47
N LEU A 173 1.92 -13.68 1.08
CA LEU A 173 0.57 -13.87 0.56
C LEU A 173 -0.55 -13.61 1.59
N ALA A 174 -0.25 -13.67 2.89
CA ALA A 174 -1.22 -13.37 3.93
C ALA A 174 -1.50 -11.86 4.07
N TYR A 175 -0.52 -11.02 3.74
CA TYR A 175 -0.65 -9.56 3.86
C TYR A 175 -1.65 -8.98 2.85
N PRO A 176 -2.52 -8.04 3.25
CA PRO A 176 -3.66 -7.59 2.45
C PRO A 176 -3.32 -7.17 1.03
N LYS A 177 -2.25 -6.39 0.85
CA LYS A 177 -1.87 -5.85 -0.45
C LYS A 177 -1.49 -6.94 -1.44
N VAL A 178 -0.70 -7.90 -1.00
CA VAL A 178 -0.25 -9.03 -1.82
C VAL A 178 -1.40 -10.05 -1.99
N HIS A 179 -2.18 -10.29 -0.93
CA HIS A 179 -3.36 -11.15 -0.95
C HIS A 179 -4.39 -10.72 -2.02
N ARG A 180 -4.59 -9.41 -2.18
CA ARG A 180 -5.51 -8.83 -3.18
C ARG A 180 -5.09 -9.12 -4.63
N LEU A 181 -3.82 -9.41 -4.88
CA LEU A 181 -3.33 -9.79 -6.21
C LEU A 181 -3.74 -11.23 -6.61
N ARG A 182 -4.26 -12.02 -5.66
CA ARG A 182 -4.79 -13.38 -5.89
C ARG A 182 -3.80 -14.31 -6.62
N VAL A 183 -2.50 -14.15 -6.35
CA VAL A 183 -1.44 -14.97 -6.94
C VAL A 183 -1.24 -16.23 -6.08
N THR A 184 -1.05 -17.40 -6.69
CA THR A 184 -0.68 -18.62 -5.97
C THR A 184 0.79 -18.57 -5.54
N GLU A 185 1.19 -19.38 -4.55
CA GLU A 185 2.58 -19.42 -4.09
C GLU A 185 3.56 -19.78 -5.20
N GLU A 186 3.25 -20.78 -6.02
CA GLU A 186 4.04 -21.17 -7.18
C GLU A 186 4.18 -20.05 -8.20
N ARG A 187 3.08 -19.35 -8.50
CA ARG A 187 3.10 -18.24 -9.45
C ARG A 187 3.85 -17.03 -8.90
N MET A 188 3.73 -16.75 -7.60
CA MET A 188 4.52 -15.71 -6.94
C MET A 188 6.01 -16.02 -7.07
N ARG A 189 6.42 -17.25 -6.70
CA ARG A 189 7.81 -17.73 -6.80
C ARG A 189 8.35 -17.52 -8.21
N SER A 190 7.63 -17.96 -9.24
CA SER A 190 8.06 -17.80 -10.63
C SER A 190 8.17 -16.34 -11.07
N LEU A 191 7.27 -15.46 -10.64
CA LEU A 191 7.25 -14.06 -11.07
C LEU A 191 8.35 -13.22 -10.42
N ILE A 192 8.76 -13.55 -9.20
CA ILE A 192 9.73 -12.75 -8.43
C ILE A 192 11.17 -13.30 -8.50
N ALA A 193 11.37 -14.54 -8.96
CA ALA A 193 12.65 -15.25 -8.89
C ALA A 193 13.84 -14.53 -9.54
N ASP A 194 13.61 -13.68 -10.54
CA ASP A 194 14.67 -12.90 -11.21
C ASP A 194 14.86 -11.49 -10.62
N SER A 195 14.02 -11.10 -9.65
CA SER A 195 13.94 -9.76 -9.10
C SER A 195 14.28 -9.71 -7.60
N VAL A 196 14.14 -10.82 -6.89
CA VAL A 196 14.46 -10.94 -5.46
C VAL A 196 15.27 -12.21 -5.19
N GLN A 197 16.06 -12.21 -4.12
CA GLN A 197 16.76 -13.42 -3.68
C GLN A 197 15.78 -14.35 -2.97
N LEU A 198 15.77 -15.63 -3.35
CA LEU A 198 14.97 -16.67 -2.73
C LEU A 198 15.86 -17.64 -1.96
N SER A 199 15.29 -18.33 -0.98
CA SER A 199 15.91 -19.48 -0.32
C SER A 199 16.19 -20.61 -1.32
N SER A 200 17.06 -21.56 -0.95
CA SER A 200 17.47 -22.68 -1.82
C SER A 200 16.31 -23.57 -2.28
N ASP A 201 15.28 -23.71 -1.45
CA ASP A 201 14.03 -24.42 -1.75
C ASP A 201 12.96 -23.52 -2.40
N GLY A 202 13.24 -22.22 -2.54
CA GLY A 202 12.32 -21.22 -3.06
C GLY A 202 11.10 -20.94 -2.18
N SER A 203 11.09 -21.36 -0.92
CA SER A 203 9.95 -21.19 -0.01
C SER A 203 9.91 -19.83 0.69
N ALA A 204 11.01 -19.07 0.67
CA ALA A 204 11.12 -17.76 1.31
C ALA A 204 11.90 -16.75 0.46
N VAL A 205 11.57 -15.46 0.62
CA VAL A 205 12.42 -14.35 0.17
C VAL A 205 13.51 -14.12 1.21
N MET A 206 14.74 -13.92 0.74
CA MET A 206 15.92 -13.70 1.57
C MET A 206 16.40 -12.26 1.40
N ASP A 207 16.81 -11.65 2.51
CA ASP A 207 17.48 -10.35 2.54
C ASP A 207 18.57 -10.34 3.61
N ASP A 208 19.50 -9.39 3.54
CA ASP A 208 20.47 -9.18 4.62
C ASP A 208 19.78 -8.54 5.81
N LEU A 209 19.94 -9.12 7.01
CA LEU A 209 19.33 -8.58 8.22
C LEU A 209 19.87 -7.18 8.51
N TYR A 210 21.19 -6.97 8.34
CA TYR A 210 21.87 -5.69 8.51
C TYR A 210 22.46 -5.23 7.18
N LYS A 211 22.01 -4.08 6.68
CA LYS A 211 22.54 -3.46 5.45
C LYS A 211 23.57 -2.41 5.83
N SER A 212 24.57 -2.21 4.98
CA SER A 212 25.65 -1.22 5.22
C SER A 212 25.14 0.20 5.48
N TRP A 213 23.94 0.53 4.97
CA TRP A 213 23.31 1.84 5.10
C TRP A 213 22.42 1.96 6.35
N ASP A 214 22.15 0.87 7.08
CA ASP A 214 21.35 0.92 8.33
C ASP A 214 22.09 1.72 9.42
N TYR A 215 23.43 1.73 9.39
CA TYR A 215 24.28 2.45 10.34
C TYR A 215 24.38 3.97 10.08
N GLN A 216 23.86 4.48 8.95
CA GLN A 216 23.98 5.90 8.63
C GLN A 216 22.89 6.78 9.27
N PHE A 217 21.85 6.18 9.88
CA PHE A 217 20.72 6.90 10.47
C PHE A 217 20.79 7.03 12.00
N GLU A 218 21.85 6.53 12.65
CA GLU A 218 21.97 6.56 14.11
C GLU A 218 22.77 7.76 14.66
N ASP A 219 23.40 8.58 13.80
CA ASP A 219 24.30 9.68 14.19
C ASP A 219 23.81 11.09 13.78
N TYR A 220 22.50 11.39 13.89
CA TYR A 220 21.98 12.77 13.74
C TYR A 220 20.88 13.13 14.74
#